data_AF-Q2R321-F1
#
_entry.id   AF-Q2R321-F1
#
_cell.length_a   1.000
_cell.length_b   1.000
_cell.length_c   1.000
_cell.angle_alpha   90.00
_cell.angle_beta   90.00
_cell.angle_gamma   90.00
#
_symmetry.space_group_name_H-M   'P 1'
#
loop_
_entity.id
_entity.type
_entity.pdbx_description
1 polymer ?
#
loop_
_entity_poly.entity_id
_entity_poly.type
_entity_poly.pdbx_seq_one_letter_code
_entity_poly.pdbx_strand_id
1 'polypeptide(L)'
;MTYLPGSNMLVYMWHRCFLRTDHKYRKMTSKFNRTEENDPPPKPTTEEKICAMTEKIQCVFGKCPKKCSKGTMHKKPDDELPPPFKKHLIFVKYLPCWKDLESHHAIDVMHLEKNVFDNTIGTLLDVPSKTKDGLQSWADLGEMGIREELYPTEGKKNGNVYLPLACFTLILEEKKAICKSLRDVKVPIGFSSNIRLLVSIKKIYQYPVIIHMTVMS
;
A
#
# COMPACT_ATOMS: atom_id res chain seq x y z
N MET A 1 0.10 9.94 -13.07
CA MET A 1 0.79 9.80 -11.76
C MET A 1 1.30 11.16 -11.36
N THR A 2 1.37 11.44 -10.06
CA THR A 2 1.83 12.72 -9.50
C THR A 2 3.09 12.46 -8.69
N TYR A 3 4.12 13.30 -8.86
CA TYR A 3 5.34 13.21 -8.07
C TYR A 3 5.20 14.03 -6.78
N LEU A 4 5.56 13.43 -5.65
CA LEU A 4 5.56 14.03 -4.32
C LEU A 4 7.02 14.29 -3.90
N PRO A 5 7.46 15.55 -3.83
CA PRO A 5 8.87 15.90 -3.63
C PRO A 5 9.36 15.65 -2.19
N GLY A 6 8.51 15.77 -1.18
CA GLY A 6 8.86 15.52 0.22
C GLY A 6 9.24 14.05 0.47
N SER A 7 8.39 13.13 -0.01
CA SER A 7 8.63 11.68 0.09
C SER A 7 9.44 11.08 -1.06
N ASN A 8 9.72 11.83 -2.13
CA ASN A 8 10.35 11.34 -3.37
C ASN A 8 9.59 10.17 -4.02
N MET A 9 8.26 10.23 -4.02
CA MET A 9 7.40 9.14 -4.51
C MET A 9 6.58 9.55 -5.73
N LEU A 10 6.39 8.61 -6.66
CA LEU A 10 5.36 8.71 -7.70
C LEU A 10 4.09 8.04 -7.19
N VAL A 11 3.03 8.82 -7.06
CA VAL A 11 1.76 8.38 -6.47
C VAL A 11 0.63 8.45 -7.51
N TYR A 12 -0.26 7.47 -7.44
CA TYR A 12 -1.51 7.48 -8.19
C TYR A 12 -2.61 8.19 -7.38
N MET A 13 -2.97 9.41 -7.78
CA MET A 13 -3.88 10.26 -7.01
C MET A 13 -5.37 9.94 -7.24
N TRP A 14 -5.71 9.16 -8.26
CA TRP A 14 -7.09 8.95 -8.73
C TRP A 14 -7.75 7.72 -8.08
N HIS A 15 -7.63 7.58 -6.77
CA HIS A 15 -8.08 6.39 -6.05
C HIS A 15 -9.58 6.40 -5.68
N ARG A 16 -10.25 7.57 -5.73
CA ARG A 16 -11.67 7.69 -5.36
C ARG A 16 -12.60 7.29 -6.50
N CYS A 17 -12.10 7.15 -7.73
CA CYS A 17 -12.86 6.60 -8.86
C CYS A 17 -13.34 5.15 -8.63
N PHE A 18 -12.74 4.41 -7.70
CA PHE A 18 -13.19 3.06 -7.32
C PHE A 18 -14.35 3.05 -6.33
N LEU A 19 -14.69 4.19 -5.71
CA LEU A 19 -15.87 4.31 -4.85
C LEU A 19 -17.14 4.36 -5.71
N ARG A 20 -18.33 4.14 -5.13
CA ARG A 20 -19.58 4.36 -5.87
C ARG A 20 -19.68 5.81 -6.39
N THR A 21 -20.36 6.02 -7.52
CA THR A 21 -20.48 7.34 -8.17
C THR A 21 -21.19 8.38 -7.28
N ASP A 22 -22.10 7.95 -6.43
CA ASP A 22 -22.82 8.76 -5.44
C ASP A 22 -22.03 8.99 -4.14
N HIS A 23 -20.83 8.43 -4.01
CA HIS A 23 -20.08 8.47 -2.77
C HIS A 23 -19.53 9.89 -2.47
N LYS A 24 -19.83 10.41 -1.28
CA LYS A 24 -19.47 11.78 -0.84
C LYS A 24 -17.97 12.11 -1.03
N TYR A 25 -17.08 11.15 -0.81
CA TYR A 25 -15.64 11.37 -0.91
C TYR A 25 -15.16 11.73 -2.32
N ARG A 26 -15.90 11.37 -3.39
CA ARG A 26 -15.57 11.79 -4.75
C ARG A 26 -15.55 13.30 -4.94
N LYS A 27 -16.33 14.03 -4.11
CA LYS A 27 -16.46 15.50 -4.13
C LYS A 27 -15.66 16.21 -3.03
N MET A 28 -14.97 15.48 -2.14
CA MET A 28 -14.24 16.07 -1.01
C MET A 28 -12.87 16.62 -1.43
N THR A 29 -12.83 17.64 -2.28
CA THR A 29 -11.58 18.18 -2.84
C THR A 29 -10.58 18.62 -1.75
N SER A 30 -11.05 19.31 -0.70
CA SER A 30 -10.20 19.88 0.35
C SER A 30 -9.45 18.86 1.22
N LYS A 31 -9.97 17.64 1.35
CA LYS A 31 -9.35 16.57 2.15
C LYS A 31 -8.39 15.68 1.36
N PHE A 32 -8.43 15.77 0.03
CA PHE A 32 -7.66 14.93 -0.88
C PHE A 32 -6.83 15.81 -1.81
N ASN A 33 -6.78 15.55 -3.11
CA ASN A 33 -5.92 16.22 -4.10
C ASN A 33 -6.51 17.49 -4.73
N ARG A 34 -7.45 18.18 -4.06
CA ARG A 34 -8.15 19.37 -4.57
C ARG A 34 -8.92 19.18 -5.89
N THR A 35 -9.13 17.94 -6.34
CA THR A 35 -9.91 17.63 -7.53
C THR A 35 -11.14 16.77 -7.21
N GLU A 36 -12.19 16.90 -8.02
CA GLU A 36 -13.32 15.98 -7.98
C GLU A 36 -13.08 14.78 -8.89
N GLU A 37 -13.52 13.60 -8.48
CA GLU A 37 -13.32 12.35 -9.23
C GLU A 37 -14.68 11.75 -9.62
N ASN A 38 -15.22 12.20 -10.76
CA ASN A 38 -16.53 11.78 -11.26
C ASN A 38 -16.46 10.60 -12.23
N ASP A 39 -15.28 10.32 -12.78
CA ASP A 39 -15.08 9.23 -13.74
C ASP A 39 -15.35 7.84 -13.13
N PRO A 40 -15.84 6.89 -13.95
CA PRO A 40 -15.94 5.50 -13.54
C PRO A 40 -14.54 4.92 -13.27
N PRO A 41 -14.45 3.84 -12.47
CA PRO A 41 -13.18 3.15 -12.29
C PRO A 41 -12.63 2.68 -13.66
N PRO A 42 -11.30 2.69 -13.85
CA PRO A 42 -10.69 2.11 -15.03
C PRO A 42 -11.21 0.70 -15.27
N LYS A 43 -11.58 0.38 -16.51
CA LYS A 43 -12.01 -0.97 -16.85
C LYS A 43 -10.86 -1.94 -16.60
N PRO A 44 -11.02 -2.96 -15.75
CA PRO A 44 -9.99 -3.96 -15.56
C PRO A 44 -9.71 -4.65 -16.90
N THR A 45 -8.44 -4.96 -17.15
CA THR A 45 -8.05 -5.76 -18.31
C THR A 45 -8.67 -7.15 -18.16
N THR A 46 -9.35 -7.62 -19.20
CA THR A 46 -9.96 -8.95 -19.22
C THR A 46 -8.91 -10.04 -19.01
N GLU A 47 -9.27 -11.10 -18.29
CA GLU A 47 -8.36 -12.21 -18.00
C GLU A 47 -7.78 -12.83 -19.29
N GLU A 48 -8.61 -13.07 -20.29
CA GLU A 48 -8.21 -13.59 -21.61
C GLU A 48 -7.07 -12.77 -22.22
N LYS A 49 -7.14 -11.45 -22.07
CA LYS A 49 -6.12 -10.53 -22.58
C LYS A 49 -4.84 -10.59 -21.75
N ILE A 50 -4.93 -10.78 -20.42
CA ILE A 50 -3.78 -10.98 -19.54
C ILE A 50 -3.11 -12.33 -19.82
N CYS A 51 -3.88 -13.40 -19.97
CA CYS A 51 -3.40 -14.74 -20.34
C CYS A 51 -2.68 -14.70 -21.69
N ALA A 52 -3.30 -14.12 -22.72
CA ALA A 52 -2.66 -13.97 -24.04
C ALA A 52 -1.36 -13.15 -23.99
N MET A 53 -1.31 -12.09 -23.17
CA MET A 53 -0.10 -11.29 -22.96
C MET A 53 1.02 -12.06 -22.23
N THR A 54 0.66 -13.01 -21.37
CA THR A 54 1.62 -13.74 -20.51
C THR A 54 2.03 -15.10 -21.06
N GLU A 55 1.24 -15.71 -21.94
CA GLU A 55 1.56 -16.98 -22.63
C GLU A 55 2.87 -16.90 -23.43
N LYS A 56 3.13 -15.76 -24.06
CA LYS A 56 4.33 -15.56 -24.89
C LYS A 56 5.60 -15.27 -24.06
N ILE A 57 5.49 -15.15 -22.74
CA ILE A 57 6.63 -14.84 -21.87
C ILE A 57 7.35 -16.13 -21.50
N GLN A 58 8.53 -16.35 -22.08
CA GLN A 58 9.44 -17.39 -21.62
C GLN A 58 10.15 -16.95 -20.33
N CYS A 59 9.77 -17.56 -19.20
CA CYS A 59 10.50 -17.41 -17.94
C CYS A 59 11.70 -18.34 -17.87
N VAL A 60 12.91 -17.78 -18.00
CA VAL A 60 14.14 -18.52 -17.66
C VAL A 60 14.40 -18.36 -16.16
N PHE A 61 14.33 -19.47 -15.41
CA PHE A 61 14.65 -19.50 -13.98
C PHE A 61 16.12 -19.91 -13.78
N GLY A 62 16.88 -19.12 -13.01
CA GLY A 62 18.27 -19.41 -12.65
C GLY A 62 19.16 -18.16 -12.58
N LYS A 63 20.31 -18.26 -11.89
CA LYS A 63 21.36 -17.23 -11.96
C LYS A 63 21.96 -17.28 -13.36
N CYS A 64 21.82 -16.20 -14.15
CA CYS A 64 22.64 -16.02 -15.33
C CYS A 64 24.12 -16.06 -14.90
N PRO A 65 24.96 -16.95 -15.46
CA PRO A 65 26.40 -16.86 -15.26
C PRO A 65 26.84 -15.49 -15.77
N LYS A 66 27.58 -14.73 -14.94
CA LYS A 66 28.09 -13.41 -15.32
C LYS A 66 28.85 -13.52 -16.64
N LYS A 67 28.31 -12.90 -17.71
CA LYS A 67 29.12 -12.30 -18.77
C LYS A 67 28.50 -10.97 -19.20
N CYS A 68 29.33 -9.94 -19.11
CA CYS A 68 29.08 -8.57 -19.56
C CYS A 68 28.98 -8.50 -21.09
N SER A 69 28.12 -7.62 -21.61
CA SER A 69 28.53 -6.67 -22.66
C SER A 69 27.46 -5.58 -22.79
N LYS A 70 27.91 -4.32 -22.72
CA LYS A 70 27.16 -3.16 -23.17
C LYS A 70 26.99 -3.32 -24.69
N GLY A 71 25.82 -3.77 -25.12
CA GLY A 71 25.46 -3.92 -26.52
C GLY A 71 24.24 -3.05 -26.82
N THR A 72 24.45 -2.07 -27.69
CA THR A 72 23.49 -1.11 -28.23
C THR A 72 22.17 -1.80 -28.63
N MET A 73 21.06 -1.49 -27.94
CA MET A 73 19.73 -1.86 -28.44
C MET A 73 19.36 -0.92 -29.58
N HIS A 74 19.67 -1.32 -30.81
CA HIS A 74 18.93 -0.85 -31.97
C HIS A 74 17.59 -1.61 -31.98
N LYS A 75 16.50 -0.93 -31.58
CA LYS A 75 15.14 -1.34 -31.96
C LYS A 75 14.50 -0.18 -32.72
N LYS A 76 14.18 -0.42 -34.00
CA LYS A 76 13.24 0.40 -34.75
C LYS A 76 11.80 0.10 -34.28
N PRO A 77 10.88 1.05 -34.46
CA PRO A 77 9.64 1.14 -33.70
C PRO A 77 8.56 0.30 -34.38
N ASP A 78 7.98 -0.61 -33.62
CA ASP A 78 6.59 -1.02 -33.84
C ASP A 78 5.86 -0.60 -32.55
N ASP A 79 4.77 0.14 -32.70
CA ASP A 79 4.08 0.91 -31.65
C ASP A 79 3.36 0.05 -30.58
N GLU A 80 3.75 -1.21 -30.42
CA GLU A 80 3.32 -2.01 -29.28
C GLU A 80 4.32 -1.85 -28.14
N LEU A 81 3.91 -1.05 -27.14
CA LEU A 81 4.55 -1.07 -25.84
C LEU A 81 4.76 -2.52 -25.40
N PRO A 82 5.96 -2.89 -24.95
CA PRO A 82 6.22 -4.25 -24.51
C PRO A 82 5.21 -4.64 -23.42
N PRO A 83 4.76 -5.91 -23.38
CA PRO A 83 3.83 -6.37 -22.36
C PRO A 83 4.29 -5.92 -20.97
N PRO A 84 3.39 -5.42 -20.11
CA PRO A 84 3.77 -4.90 -18.79
C PRO A 84 4.34 -5.99 -17.88
N PHE A 85 4.14 -7.26 -18.24
CA PHE A 85 4.60 -8.42 -17.49
C PHE A 85 5.96 -8.91 -18.00
N LYS A 86 6.88 -9.15 -17.05
CA LYS A 86 8.20 -9.76 -17.33
C LYS A 86 8.26 -11.25 -16.99
N LYS A 87 7.21 -11.77 -16.35
CA LYS A 87 7.12 -13.16 -15.90
C LYS A 87 5.72 -13.69 -16.18
N HIS A 88 5.64 -14.97 -16.50
CA HIS A 88 4.39 -15.71 -16.58
C HIS A 88 3.74 -15.76 -15.18
N LEU A 89 2.44 -15.51 -15.12
CA LEU A 89 1.73 -15.44 -13.85
C LEU A 89 1.51 -16.85 -13.33
N ILE A 90 2.23 -17.22 -12.27
CA ILE A 90 2.28 -18.60 -11.76
C ILE A 90 0.89 -19.14 -11.46
N PHE A 91 -0.02 -18.29 -11.01
CA PHE A 91 -1.34 -18.75 -10.62
C PHE A 91 -2.41 -18.78 -11.72
N VAL A 92 -2.13 -18.24 -12.92
CA VAL A 92 -2.86 -18.68 -14.13
C VAL A 92 -2.57 -20.16 -14.42
N LYS A 93 -1.34 -20.62 -14.14
CA LYS A 93 -0.93 -22.02 -14.38
C LYS A 93 -1.40 -22.99 -13.29
N TYR A 94 -1.34 -22.59 -12.01
CA TYR A 94 -1.55 -23.52 -10.89
C TYR A 94 -2.82 -23.27 -10.06
N LEU A 95 -3.56 -22.19 -10.29
CA LEU A 95 -4.78 -21.89 -9.53
C LEU A 95 -6.00 -21.93 -10.46
N PRO A 96 -6.65 -23.10 -10.66
CA PRO A 96 -7.80 -23.22 -11.56
C PRO A 96 -8.95 -22.27 -11.22
N CYS A 97 -9.18 -22.02 -9.92
CA CYS A 97 -10.19 -21.08 -9.43
C CYS A 97 -9.80 -19.61 -9.58
N TRP A 98 -8.61 -19.30 -10.11
CA TRP A 98 -8.20 -17.93 -10.44
C TRP A 98 -9.25 -17.24 -11.31
N LYS A 99 -9.77 -17.96 -12.31
CA LYS A 99 -10.79 -17.50 -13.26
C LYS A 99 -12.08 -17.00 -12.60
N ASP A 100 -12.37 -17.54 -11.42
CA ASP A 100 -13.61 -17.30 -10.68
C ASP A 100 -13.45 -16.22 -9.60
N LEU A 101 -12.26 -15.63 -9.43
CA LEU A 101 -11.99 -14.58 -8.43
C LEU A 101 -12.35 -13.20 -8.96
N GLU A 102 -13.29 -12.51 -8.31
CA GLU A 102 -13.61 -11.11 -8.62
C GLU A 102 -12.43 -10.14 -8.42
N SER A 103 -11.47 -10.52 -7.56
CA SER A 103 -10.33 -9.67 -7.19
C SER A 103 -8.98 -10.37 -7.38
N HIS A 104 -8.59 -10.54 -8.64
CA HIS A 104 -7.31 -11.12 -9.05
C HIS A 104 -6.06 -10.40 -8.49
N HIS A 105 -6.19 -9.13 -8.09
CA HIS A 105 -5.10 -8.31 -7.58
C HIS A 105 -4.87 -8.47 -6.07
N ALA A 106 -5.77 -9.14 -5.35
CA ALA A 106 -5.66 -9.40 -3.91
C ALA A 106 -4.82 -10.65 -3.56
N ILE A 107 -4.26 -11.32 -4.57
CA ILE A 107 -3.63 -12.63 -4.41
C ILE A 107 -2.31 -12.58 -3.66
N ASP A 108 -1.66 -11.42 -3.58
CA ASP A 108 -0.48 -11.24 -2.75
C ASP A 108 -0.85 -10.80 -1.33
N VAL A 109 -1.44 -11.74 -0.57
CA VAL A 109 -1.82 -11.54 0.85
C VAL A 109 -0.65 -10.98 1.65
N MET A 110 0.56 -11.46 1.41
CA MET A 110 1.77 -10.98 2.07
C MET A 110 2.01 -9.49 1.80
N HIS A 111 1.88 -9.03 0.55
CA HIS A 111 2.03 -7.61 0.24
C HIS A 111 0.87 -6.78 0.76
N LEU A 112 -0.36 -7.31 0.81
CA LEU A 112 -1.51 -6.63 1.41
C LEU A 112 -1.31 -6.41 2.92
N GLU A 113 -0.92 -7.47 3.64
CA GLU A 113 -0.54 -7.43 5.05
C GLU A 113 0.52 -6.36 5.31
N LYS A 114 1.60 -6.41 4.52
CA LYS A 114 2.73 -5.50 4.68
C LYS A 114 2.36 -4.05 4.36
N ASN A 115 1.62 -3.83 3.27
CA ASN A 115 1.39 -2.49 2.74
C ASN A 115 0.20 -1.79 3.39
N VAL A 116 -0.80 -2.52 3.85
CA VAL A 116 -2.01 -1.94 4.44
C VAL A 116 -1.99 -2.11 5.95
N PHE A 117 -1.99 -3.35 6.44
CA PHE A 117 -2.17 -3.61 7.87
C PHE A 117 -0.98 -3.13 8.71
N ASP A 118 0.24 -3.50 8.31
CA ASP A 118 1.48 -3.15 9.01
C ASP A 118 1.65 -1.61 9.11
N ASN A 119 1.38 -0.89 8.02
CA ASN A 119 1.46 0.58 7.98
C ASN A 119 0.33 1.24 8.78
N THR A 120 -0.90 0.71 8.71
CA THR A 120 -2.05 1.26 9.45
C THR A 120 -1.83 1.13 10.95
N ILE A 121 -1.44 -0.05 11.43
CA ILE A 121 -1.13 -0.28 12.84
C ILE A 121 0.10 0.52 13.27
N GLY A 122 1.14 0.58 12.43
CA GLY A 122 2.32 1.39 12.67
C GLY A 122 2.00 2.87 12.85
N THR A 123 1.07 3.40 12.06
CA THR A 123 0.61 4.79 12.15
C THR A 123 -0.25 5.03 13.40
N LEU A 124 -1.27 4.19 13.65
CA LEU A 124 -2.18 4.35 14.79
C LEU A 124 -1.47 4.22 16.14
N LEU A 125 -0.52 3.29 16.26
CA LEU A 125 0.22 3.08 17.50
C LEU A 125 1.46 3.97 17.62
N ASP A 126 1.78 4.75 16.58
CA ASP A 126 2.99 5.58 16.50
C ASP A 126 4.26 4.76 16.77
N VAL A 127 4.45 3.71 15.96
CA VAL A 127 5.60 2.80 16.06
C VAL A 127 6.76 3.39 15.24
N PRO A 128 7.91 3.69 15.85
CA PRO A 128 9.07 4.20 15.14
C PRO A 128 9.47 3.28 13.99
N SER A 129 9.83 3.87 12.85
CA SER A 129 10.25 3.17 11.62
C SER A 129 9.17 2.33 10.91
N LYS A 130 7.93 2.29 11.43
CA LYS A 130 6.78 1.64 10.76
C LYS A 130 5.73 2.63 10.27
N THR A 131 5.62 3.78 10.91
CA THR A 131 4.72 4.84 10.43
C THR A 131 5.24 5.44 9.12
N LYS A 132 4.33 5.61 8.16
CA LYS A 132 4.59 6.41 6.94
C LYS A 132 4.18 7.87 7.13
N ASP A 133 3.56 8.18 8.26
CA ASP A 133 3.19 9.50 8.69
C ASP A 133 4.37 10.14 9.43
N GLY A 134 5.01 11.11 8.80
CA GLY A 134 6.19 11.82 9.29
C GLY A 134 6.47 13.11 8.52
N LEU A 135 7.62 13.74 8.81
CA LEU A 135 8.00 15.06 8.26
C LEU A 135 7.86 15.14 6.73
N GLN A 136 8.35 14.13 6.01
CA GLN A 136 8.29 14.09 4.54
C GLN A 136 6.85 14.05 4.02
N SER A 137 6.00 13.21 4.61
CA SER A 137 4.59 13.14 4.21
C SER A 137 3.82 14.43 4.52
N TRP A 138 4.18 15.15 5.58
CA TRP A 138 3.51 16.41 5.93
C TRP A 138 4.02 17.59 5.11
N ALA A 139 5.28 17.54 4.67
CA ALA A 139 5.78 18.44 3.64
C ALA A 139 5.01 18.25 2.31
N ASP A 140 4.72 17.00 1.93
CA ASP A 140 3.90 16.71 0.75
C ASP A 140 2.46 17.25 0.89
N LEU A 141 1.86 17.19 2.09
CA LEU A 141 0.55 17.82 2.35
C LEU A 141 0.60 19.34 2.14
N GLY A 142 1.70 19.97 2.56
CA GLY A 142 2.00 21.39 2.32
C GLY A 142 2.05 21.74 0.83
N GLU A 143 2.86 20.98 0.08
CA GLU A 143 3.01 21.17 -1.37
C GLU A 143 1.69 20.95 -2.13
N MET A 144 0.87 20.00 -1.68
CA MET A 144 -0.45 19.74 -2.24
C MET A 144 -1.51 20.77 -1.79
N GLY A 145 -1.20 21.62 -0.80
CA GLY A 145 -2.13 22.60 -0.26
C GLY A 145 -3.31 21.96 0.51
N ILE A 146 -3.14 20.79 1.11
CA ILE A 146 -4.25 20.08 1.78
C ILE A 146 -3.91 19.85 3.24
N ARG A 147 -4.93 19.76 4.10
CA ARG A 147 -4.73 19.47 5.54
C ARG A 147 -3.78 20.48 6.21
N GLU A 148 -4.05 21.77 6.04
CA GLU A 148 -3.24 22.87 6.59
C GLU A 148 -3.00 22.74 8.11
N GLU A 149 -3.94 22.11 8.82
CA GLU A 149 -3.80 21.83 10.25
C GLU A 149 -2.65 20.86 10.61
N LEU A 150 -2.12 20.13 9.62
CA LEU A 150 -1.01 19.18 9.77
C LEU A 150 0.32 19.74 9.26
N TYR A 151 0.42 21.03 8.92
CA TYR A 151 1.67 21.54 8.38
C TYR A 151 2.77 21.56 9.46
N PRO A 152 4.01 21.15 9.11
CA PRO A 152 5.13 21.30 10.01
C PRO A 152 5.27 22.77 10.42
N THR A 153 5.36 23.04 11.71
CA THR A 153 5.50 24.39 12.25
C THR A 153 6.88 24.58 12.86
N GLU A 154 7.43 25.78 12.77
CA GLU A 154 8.69 26.09 13.43
C GLU A 154 8.50 26.09 14.96
N GLY A 155 9.33 25.32 15.65
CA GLY A 155 9.31 25.25 17.10
C GLY A 155 9.75 26.56 17.72
N LYS A 156 9.03 26.99 18.76
CA LYS A 156 9.25 28.26 19.49
C LYS A 156 10.64 28.40 20.14
N LYS A 157 11.43 27.34 20.20
CA LYS A 157 12.81 27.34 20.75
C LYS A 157 13.71 26.49 19.84
N ASN A 158 14.78 27.11 19.34
CA ASN A 158 15.91 26.50 18.64
C ASN A 158 15.69 26.03 17.19
N GLY A 159 14.63 26.47 16.49
CA GLY A 159 14.44 26.14 15.06
C GLY A 159 14.12 24.66 14.79
N ASN A 160 13.78 23.90 15.83
CA ASN A 160 13.33 22.51 15.67
C ASN A 160 11.94 22.49 15.02
N VAL A 161 11.76 21.69 13.97
CA VAL A 161 10.47 21.51 13.30
C VAL A 161 9.53 20.68 14.19
N TYR A 162 8.35 21.22 14.50
CA TYR A 162 7.31 20.56 15.27
C TYR A 162 6.20 20.05 14.36
N LEU A 163 5.82 18.79 14.58
CA LEU A 163 4.69 18.14 13.93
C LEU A 163 3.44 18.31 14.83
N PRO A 164 2.41 19.10 14.44
CA PRO A 164 1.13 19.15 15.15
C PRO A 164 0.46 17.78 15.32
N LEU A 165 -0.35 17.58 16.35
CA LEU A 165 -1.01 16.29 16.57
C LEU A 165 -2.04 15.98 15.47
N ALA A 166 -1.95 14.80 14.85
CA ALA A 166 -2.94 14.37 13.87
C ALA A 166 -4.25 13.94 14.55
N CYS A 167 -5.37 14.04 13.84
CA CYS A 167 -6.69 13.65 14.36
C CYS A 167 -6.84 12.15 14.68
N PHE A 168 -5.88 11.33 14.26
CA PHE A 168 -5.82 9.90 14.52
C PHE A 168 -4.75 9.53 15.56
N THR A 169 -4.06 10.52 16.15
CA THR A 169 -3.07 10.21 17.19
C THR A 169 -3.80 9.77 18.45
N LEU A 170 -3.52 8.53 18.86
CA LEU A 170 -4.15 7.91 20.01
C LEU A 170 -3.43 8.27 21.31
N ILE A 171 -4.19 8.53 22.36
CA ILE A 171 -3.64 8.63 23.71
C ILE A 171 -3.25 7.24 24.24
N LEU A 172 -2.44 7.19 25.30
CA LEU A 172 -1.93 5.93 25.85
C LEU A 172 -3.04 4.92 26.19
N GLU A 173 -4.16 5.40 26.76
CA GLU A 173 -5.29 4.53 27.11
C GLU A 173 -6.03 3.99 25.88
N GLU A 174 -6.14 4.77 24.81
CA GLU A 174 -6.70 4.30 23.53
C GLU A 174 -5.78 3.28 22.87
N LYS A 175 -4.46 3.51 22.87
CA LYS A 175 -3.48 2.52 22.39
C LYS A 175 -3.58 1.20 23.17
N LYS A 176 -3.72 1.26 24.50
CA LYS A 176 -3.97 0.07 25.34
C LYS A 176 -5.29 -0.61 24.99
N ALA A 177 -6.35 0.15 24.75
CA ALA A 177 -7.67 -0.38 24.38
C ALA A 177 -7.60 -1.14 23.04
N ILE A 178 -6.91 -0.61 22.03
CA ILE A 178 -6.68 -1.31 20.76
C ILE A 178 -5.87 -2.59 20.99
N CYS A 179 -4.75 -2.52 21.72
CA CYS A 179 -3.94 -3.70 22.02
C CYS A 179 -4.73 -4.78 22.77
N LYS A 180 -5.61 -4.38 23.70
CA LYS A 180 -6.50 -5.29 24.40
C LYS A 180 -7.52 -5.91 23.45
N SER A 181 -8.16 -5.10 22.61
CA SER A 181 -9.11 -5.58 21.60
C SER A 181 -8.46 -6.62 20.70
N LEU A 182 -7.27 -6.33 20.13
CA LEU A 182 -6.53 -7.27 19.27
C LEU A 182 -6.17 -8.56 20.00
N ARG A 183 -5.79 -8.47 21.28
CA ARG A 183 -5.46 -9.64 22.10
C ARG A 183 -6.66 -10.55 22.34
N ASP A 184 -7.85 -9.95 22.49
CA ASP A 184 -9.07 -10.65 22.84
C ASP A 184 -9.87 -11.12 21.60
N VAL A 185 -9.40 -10.78 20.38
CA VAL A 185 -9.97 -11.28 19.12
C VAL A 185 -9.94 -12.81 19.10
N LYS A 186 -11.11 -13.41 18.85
CA LYS A 186 -11.27 -14.84 18.60
C LYS A 186 -11.48 -15.06 17.12
N VAL A 187 -10.64 -15.90 16.53
CA VAL A 187 -10.77 -16.36 15.14
C VAL A 187 -10.99 -17.89 15.12
N PRO A 188 -11.65 -18.43 14.08
CA PRO A 188 -11.69 -19.87 13.88
C PRO A 188 -10.28 -20.46 13.73
N ILE A 189 -10.10 -21.70 14.17
CA ILE A 189 -8.83 -22.42 14.08
C ILE A 189 -8.46 -22.59 12.60
N GLY A 190 -7.19 -22.30 12.25
CA GLY A 190 -6.68 -22.43 10.89
C GLY A 190 -6.80 -21.17 10.01
N PHE A 191 -7.44 -20.10 10.50
CA PHE A 191 -7.66 -18.88 9.72
C PHE A 191 -6.67 -17.75 10.02
N SER A 192 -6.05 -17.74 11.20
CA SER A 192 -5.00 -16.76 11.51
C SER A 192 -3.98 -17.29 12.51
N SER A 193 -2.83 -16.63 12.57
CA SER A 193 -1.90 -16.78 13.68
C SER A 193 -2.55 -16.39 15.01
N ASN A 194 -1.97 -16.86 16.11
CA ASN A 194 -2.41 -16.51 17.46
C ASN A 194 -2.08 -15.04 17.78
N ILE A 195 -3.02 -14.13 17.46
CA ILE A 195 -2.87 -12.67 17.62
C ILE A 195 -2.50 -12.29 19.05
N ARG A 196 -3.00 -13.04 20.04
CA ARG A 196 -2.70 -12.81 21.47
C ARG A 196 -1.20 -12.88 21.80
N LEU A 197 -0.42 -13.69 21.07
CA LEU A 197 1.03 -13.80 21.24
C LEU A 197 1.78 -12.66 20.55
N LEU A 198 1.16 -12.00 19.56
CA LEU A 198 1.75 -10.94 18.75
C LEU A 198 1.54 -9.54 19.35
N VAL A 199 0.72 -9.41 20.41
CA VAL A 199 0.34 -8.12 20.99
C VAL A 199 0.76 -8.01 22.45
N SER A 200 1.59 -7.01 22.78
CA SER A 200 2.06 -6.73 24.14
C SER A 200 1.50 -5.41 24.69
N ILE A 201 0.66 -5.49 25.73
CA ILE A 201 0.11 -4.30 26.43
C ILE A 201 1.20 -3.54 27.21
N LYS A 202 2.25 -4.24 27.69
CA LYS A 202 3.34 -3.62 28.46
C LYS A 202 4.36 -2.89 27.57
N LYS A 203 4.46 -3.29 26.30
CA LYS A 203 5.44 -2.79 25.34
C LYS A 203 4.73 -2.36 24.05
N ILE A 204 3.84 -1.37 24.19
CA ILE A 204 3.06 -0.79 23.07
C ILE A 204 3.99 -0.35 21.93
N TYR A 205 5.21 0.06 22.25
CA TYR A 205 6.21 0.59 21.32
C TYR A 205 7.24 -0.42 20.79
N GLN A 206 7.25 -1.68 21.26
CA GLN A 206 8.44 -2.54 21.09
C GLN A 206 8.23 -3.84 20.33
N TYR A 207 7.10 -4.05 19.64
CA TYR A 207 7.01 -5.18 18.72
C TYR A 207 6.45 -4.79 17.37
N PRO A 208 7.07 -5.26 16.28
CA PRO A 208 6.39 -5.28 15.01
C PRO A 208 5.21 -6.24 15.20
N VAL A 209 3.98 -5.71 15.20
CA VAL A 209 2.78 -6.54 15.08
C VAL A 209 2.81 -7.14 13.66
N ILE A 210 3.67 -8.14 13.46
CA ILE A 210 3.69 -8.94 12.23
C ILE A 210 2.50 -9.86 12.39
N ILE A 211 1.34 -9.39 11.95
CA ILE A 211 0.20 -10.28 11.72
C ILE A 211 0.60 -11.11 10.49
N HIS A 212 1.22 -12.26 10.71
CA HIS A 212 1.22 -13.31 9.70
C HIS A 212 -0.21 -13.88 9.70
N MET A 213 -1.10 -13.41 8.83
CA MET A 213 -2.25 -14.22 8.42
C MET A 213 -1.69 -15.27 7.47
N THR A 214 -1.22 -16.37 8.05
CA THR A 214 -0.99 -17.58 7.27
C THR A 214 -2.36 -18.04 6.78
N VAL A 215 -2.74 -17.61 5.58
CA VAL A 215 -3.75 -18.33 4.79
C VAL A 215 -3.07 -19.64 4.43
N MET A 216 -3.39 -20.71 5.17
CA MET A 216 -3.08 -22.05 4.70
C MET A 216 -3.90 -22.27 3.43
N SER A 217 -3.23 -22.19 2.28
CA SER A 217 -3.70 -22.72 1.01
C SER A 217 -3.84 -24.24 1.09
#